data_AF-A0A2E8E0V9-F1
#
_entry.id   AF-A0A2E8E0V9-F1
#
_cell.length_a   1.000
_cell.length_b   1.000
_cell.length_c   1.000
_cell.angle_alpha   90.00
_cell.angle_beta   90.00
_cell.angle_gamma   90.00
#
_symmetry.space_group_name_H-M   'P 1'
#
loop_
_entity.id
_entity.type
_entity.pdbx_description
1 polymer ?
#
loop_
_entity_poly.entity_id
_entity_poly.type
_entity_poly.pdbx_seq_one_letter_code
_entity_poly.pdbx_strand_id
1 'polypeptide(L)'
;MDTRADVSTSGLDFIRQIVVEERRAGKHDGRVHTRFPPEPNGYLHIGHAKSICLNFGLADEHDGLCNLRMDDTNPTTENVEYVKAIEDDVRWLGFDWDDRFFYASDYFEQLHGFAVQLIKTGKAYVCDLQGKEVSEYRGLWNEPGRNSPYRDRSVDENLDLFTKMRAGEFADGSKTLRAKIDMASPNMNMRDPTIYRIRRVPHYRSGDAWCIYPMYDFTHPLSDALEGITHSLCTLEFEDHRPLYDWFLENCDVPCQPRQIEFARLNLSYTVLSKRKLLELVEQRHVTGWDDPRMPTIVGLRRRGHTAKAIRDFCERIGIAKANSIVSVAQLEDAVRQDLNKRALRVMGVLRPVKVVIENYPEGQVEQVEAINNPEDETMGSREVPFSRELYVERSDFREDPPKKYFRLAPGREVRLRYAYFITCRDVVKDPESGEVVELRCTYDPETRGGYAPDGRKVRGTIHWVSAAHAVEAEVRLYDHLFTKINPEDVGEGGEYTDALNPASLDTLSGCRVEPSLAGAPAGSRYQFERQGYFCVDADSAEGRLVVNRTVTLRDTWAKIEKAQARS
;
A
#
# COMPACT_ATOMS: atom_id res chain seq x y z
N MET A 1 42.63 -2.09 -20.43
CA MET A 1 41.65 -1.68 -21.46
C MET A 1 40.30 -2.07 -20.92
N ASP A 2 39.68 -1.15 -20.21
CA ASP A 2 38.44 -1.39 -19.46
C ASP A 2 37.30 -0.81 -20.29
N THR A 3 36.54 -1.67 -20.95
CA THR A 3 35.39 -1.28 -21.77
C THR A 3 34.26 -0.85 -20.85
N ARG A 4 34.22 0.45 -20.52
CA ARG A 4 33.01 1.10 -19.99
C ARG A 4 31.92 0.96 -21.04
N ALA A 5 31.07 -0.05 -20.90
CA ALA A 5 29.88 -0.20 -21.73
C ALA A 5 29.03 1.06 -21.57
N ASP A 6 28.73 1.72 -22.68
CA ASP A 6 27.89 2.90 -22.72
C ASP A 6 26.43 2.48 -22.45
N VAL A 7 26.05 2.43 -21.18
CA VAL A 7 24.67 2.13 -20.76
C VAL A 7 23.77 3.28 -21.23
N SER A 8 22.99 3.05 -22.28
CA SER A 8 22.01 4.01 -22.80
C SER A 8 21.09 4.52 -21.70
N THR A 9 20.94 5.85 -21.59
CA THR A 9 20.01 6.50 -20.65
C THR A 9 18.59 6.63 -21.21
N SER A 10 18.37 6.21 -22.45
CA SER A 10 17.06 6.27 -23.12
C SER A 10 16.07 5.35 -22.41
N GLY A 11 14.96 5.92 -21.94
CA GLY A 11 13.89 5.20 -21.25
C GLY A 11 14.01 5.14 -19.73
N LEU A 12 15.10 5.65 -19.14
CA LEU A 12 15.23 5.81 -17.69
C LEU A 12 14.46 7.04 -17.19
N ASP A 13 13.98 7.00 -15.96
CA ASP A 13 13.48 8.21 -15.29
C ASP A 13 14.63 9.15 -14.88
N PHE A 14 14.28 10.39 -14.51
CA PHE A 14 15.26 11.43 -14.25
C PHE A 14 16.21 11.14 -13.07
N ILE A 15 15.80 10.34 -12.06
CA ILE A 15 16.67 10.00 -10.94
C ILE A 15 17.72 9.00 -11.41
N ARG A 16 17.29 7.94 -12.10
CA ARG A 16 18.20 6.95 -12.68
C ARG A 16 19.17 7.60 -13.68
N GLN A 17 18.71 8.56 -14.47
CA GLN A 17 19.59 9.36 -15.34
C GLN A 17 20.66 10.11 -14.53
N ILE A 18 20.29 10.83 -13.47
CA ILE A 18 21.24 11.54 -12.59
C ILE A 18 22.29 10.56 -12.03
N VAL A 19 21.85 9.42 -11.50
CA VAL A 19 22.74 8.44 -10.86
C VAL A 19 23.73 7.86 -11.85
N VAL A 20 23.27 7.50 -13.05
CA VAL A 20 24.15 7.00 -14.13
C VAL A 20 25.17 8.05 -14.54
N GLU A 21 24.76 9.31 -14.70
CA GLU A 21 25.66 10.42 -15.05
C GLU A 21 26.69 10.71 -13.95
N GLU A 22 26.26 10.80 -12.69
CA GLU A 22 27.15 11.05 -11.55
C GLU A 22 28.15 9.91 -11.34
N ARG A 23 27.71 8.66 -11.50
CA ARG A 23 28.58 7.48 -11.44
C ARG A 23 29.61 7.49 -12.58
N ARG A 24 29.22 7.83 -13.80
CA ARG A 24 30.14 7.99 -14.95
C ARG A 24 31.18 9.09 -14.71
N ALA A 25 30.78 10.16 -14.03
CA ALA A 25 31.66 11.25 -13.63
C ALA A 25 32.58 10.90 -12.45
N GLY A 26 32.43 9.72 -11.84
CA GLY A 26 33.24 9.29 -10.69
C GLY A 26 32.86 9.98 -9.38
N LYS A 27 31.70 10.62 -9.30
CA LYS A 27 31.21 11.24 -8.07
C LYS A 27 30.96 10.17 -7.00
N HIS A 28 31.27 10.46 -5.73
CA HIS A 28 31.19 9.51 -4.62
C HIS A 28 31.99 8.21 -4.86
N ASP A 29 33.10 8.29 -5.59
CA ASP A 29 33.91 7.13 -6.00
C ASP A 29 33.11 6.10 -6.82
N GLY A 30 32.04 6.54 -7.49
CA GLY A 30 31.15 5.69 -8.28
C GLY A 30 30.18 4.84 -7.45
N ARG A 31 30.08 5.07 -6.14
CA ARG A 31 29.15 4.36 -5.25
C ARG A 31 27.73 4.89 -5.40
N VAL A 32 26.76 3.99 -5.23
CA VAL A 32 25.35 4.31 -5.03
C VAL A 32 24.94 3.83 -3.65
N HIS A 33 24.47 4.76 -2.84
CA HIS A 33 24.04 4.52 -1.47
C HIS A 33 22.81 5.38 -1.17
N THR A 34 21.68 4.73 -0.97
CA THR A 34 20.36 5.31 -0.72
C THR A 34 19.85 4.92 0.67
N ARG A 35 18.69 5.45 1.07
CA ARG A 35 18.01 5.05 2.31
C ARG A 35 16.51 5.19 2.20
N PHE A 36 15.77 4.33 2.88
CA PHE A 36 14.37 4.53 3.21
C PHE A 36 14.25 4.96 4.68
N PRO A 37 13.93 6.23 4.99
CA PRO A 37 13.94 6.74 6.36
C PRO A 37 12.53 7.05 6.92
N PRO A 38 11.65 6.06 7.15
CA PRO A 38 10.32 6.34 7.69
C PRO A 38 10.37 6.76 9.17
N GLU A 39 9.47 7.65 9.56
CA GLU A 39 9.15 7.88 10.98
C GLU A 39 8.34 6.70 11.54
N PRO A 40 8.71 6.11 12.70
CA PRO A 40 8.02 4.96 13.29
C PRO A 40 6.78 5.40 14.10
N ASN A 41 5.85 6.13 13.46
CA ASN A 41 4.64 6.69 14.06
C ASN A 41 3.33 6.22 13.39
N GLY A 42 3.41 5.22 12.52
CA GLY A 42 2.26 4.66 11.83
C GLY A 42 2.67 3.58 10.83
N TYR A 43 1.71 2.78 10.38
CA TYR A 43 1.93 1.74 9.39
C TYR A 43 2.29 2.32 8.01
N LEU A 44 3.06 1.56 7.25
CA LEU A 44 3.35 1.90 5.86
C LEU A 44 2.09 1.75 4.99
N HIS A 45 2.06 2.47 3.88
CA HIS A 45 0.97 2.47 2.92
C HIS A 45 1.52 2.44 1.50
N ILE A 46 0.66 2.25 0.50
CA ILE A 46 1.06 2.10 -0.91
C ILE A 46 1.92 3.27 -1.43
N GLY A 47 1.74 4.48 -0.90
CA GLY A 47 2.65 5.60 -1.18
C GLY A 47 4.10 5.36 -0.73
N HIS A 48 4.31 4.73 0.43
CA HIS A 48 5.63 4.33 0.91
C HIS A 48 6.24 3.23 0.04
N ALA A 49 5.44 2.30 -0.50
CA ALA A 49 5.95 1.27 -1.43
C ALA A 49 6.63 1.89 -2.65
N LYS A 50 6.16 3.03 -3.18
CA LYS A 50 6.86 3.76 -4.25
C LYS A 50 8.26 4.19 -3.83
N SER A 51 8.40 4.76 -2.63
CA SER A 51 9.69 5.20 -2.10
C SER A 51 10.63 4.03 -1.79
N ILE A 52 10.09 2.92 -1.25
CA ILE A 52 10.85 1.68 -0.99
C ILE A 52 11.37 1.10 -2.31
N CYS A 53 10.49 0.88 -3.29
CA CYS A 53 10.88 0.32 -4.59
C CYS A 53 11.91 1.20 -5.30
N LEU A 54 11.81 2.53 -5.15
CA LEU A 54 12.79 3.46 -5.70
C LEU A 54 14.14 3.36 -4.98
N ASN A 55 14.18 3.48 -3.65
CA ASN A 55 15.44 3.54 -2.91
C ASN A 55 16.19 2.21 -2.96
N PHE A 56 15.52 1.09 -2.66
CA PHE A 56 16.13 -0.24 -2.70
C PHE A 56 16.40 -0.67 -4.13
N GLY A 57 15.45 -0.49 -5.06
CA GLY A 57 15.65 -0.86 -6.46
C GLY A 57 16.81 -0.11 -7.13
N LEU A 58 16.97 1.19 -6.85
CA LEU A 58 18.10 1.95 -7.38
C LEU A 58 19.45 1.48 -6.85
N ALA A 59 19.51 1.04 -5.58
CA ALA A 59 20.71 0.42 -5.03
C ALA A 59 21.00 -0.92 -5.72
N ASP A 60 20.00 -1.80 -5.83
CA ASP A 60 20.13 -3.12 -6.47
C ASP A 60 20.58 -3.02 -7.93
N GLU A 61 20.04 -2.06 -8.70
CA GLU A 61 20.40 -1.80 -10.10
C GLU A 61 21.86 -1.39 -10.32
N HIS A 62 22.56 -1.00 -9.26
CA HIS A 62 23.90 -0.43 -9.31
C HIS A 62 24.90 -1.12 -8.37
N ASP A 63 24.58 -2.32 -7.86
CA ASP A 63 25.37 -3.04 -6.85
C ASP A 63 25.71 -2.13 -5.65
N GLY A 64 24.75 -1.27 -5.29
CA GLY A 64 24.85 -0.26 -4.25
C GLY A 64 24.31 -0.75 -2.91
N LEU A 65 24.16 0.20 -1.98
CA LEU A 65 23.62 -0.05 -0.65
C LEU A 65 22.33 0.73 -0.45
N CYS A 66 21.36 0.15 0.25
CA CYS A 66 20.20 0.86 0.75
C CYS A 66 20.08 0.63 2.26
N ASN A 67 19.96 1.71 3.02
CA ASN A 67 19.74 1.67 4.46
C ASN A 67 18.25 1.67 4.77
N LEU A 68 17.85 0.98 5.85
CA LEU A 68 16.57 1.23 6.51
C LEU A 68 16.84 2.04 7.78
N ARG A 69 16.30 3.25 7.85
CA ARG A 69 16.49 4.14 9.01
C ARG A 69 15.16 4.50 9.65
N MET A 70 15.03 4.33 10.96
CA MET A 70 13.93 4.96 11.68
C MET A 70 14.30 6.42 11.93
N ASP A 71 13.56 7.35 11.32
CA ASP A 71 13.71 8.79 11.61
C ASP A 71 12.96 9.12 12.90
N ASP A 72 13.55 8.72 14.01
CA ASP A 72 12.91 8.60 15.32
C ASP A 72 13.31 9.76 16.25
N THR A 73 13.06 10.98 15.77
CA THR A 73 13.46 12.22 16.47
C THR A 73 12.34 12.80 17.33
N ASN A 74 11.12 12.28 17.23
CA ASN A 74 9.94 12.78 17.91
C ASN A 74 9.42 11.80 18.98
N PRO A 75 9.82 11.99 20.26
CA PRO A 75 9.58 11.01 21.32
C PRO A 75 8.09 10.77 21.67
N THR A 76 7.16 11.59 21.17
CA THR A 76 5.74 11.51 21.57
C THR A 76 4.86 10.63 20.70
N THR A 77 5.25 10.37 19.46
CA THR A 77 4.40 9.69 18.48
C THR A 77 4.95 8.34 18.05
N GLU A 78 6.16 8.03 18.49
CA GLU A 78 6.93 6.90 18.01
C GLU A 78 6.77 5.69 18.93
N ASN A 79 6.67 4.50 18.32
CA ASN A 79 6.42 3.27 19.05
C ASN A 79 7.18 2.10 18.40
N VAL A 80 7.72 1.21 19.24
CA VAL A 80 8.40 -0.03 18.83
C VAL A 80 7.50 -0.94 17.97
N GLU A 81 6.19 -0.88 18.17
CA GLU A 81 5.22 -1.59 17.32
C GLU A 81 5.35 -1.18 15.85
N TYR A 82 5.45 0.12 15.57
CA TYR A 82 5.56 0.62 14.20
C TYR A 82 6.93 0.31 13.59
N VAL A 83 8.00 0.31 14.38
CA VAL A 83 9.32 -0.15 13.94
C VAL A 83 9.22 -1.58 13.40
N LYS A 84 8.61 -2.48 14.18
CA LYS A 84 8.45 -3.88 13.78
C LYS A 84 7.56 -4.02 12.54
N ALA A 85 6.45 -3.29 12.48
CA ALA A 85 5.56 -3.30 11.32
C ALA A 85 6.26 -2.80 10.04
N ILE A 86 7.06 -1.74 10.14
CA ILE A 86 7.86 -1.20 9.03
C ILE A 86 8.86 -2.25 8.52
N GLU A 87 9.62 -2.89 9.42
CA GLU A 87 10.54 -3.97 9.05
C GLU A 87 9.83 -5.11 8.31
N ASP A 88 8.70 -5.57 8.86
CA ASP A 88 7.94 -6.68 8.32
C ASP A 88 7.33 -6.34 6.95
N ASP A 89 6.88 -5.10 6.75
CA ASP A 89 6.34 -4.62 5.47
C ASP A 89 7.43 -4.47 4.40
N VAL A 90 8.61 -3.93 4.75
CA VAL A 90 9.76 -3.82 3.82
C VAL A 90 10.24 -5.22 3.40
N ARG A 91 10.40 -6.16 4.34
CA ARG A 91 10.76 -7.56 4.05
C ARG A 91 9.67 -8.26 3.23
N TRP A 92 8.40 -8.04 3.56
CA TRP A 92 7.29 -8.61 2.79
C TRP A 92 7.29 -8.11 1.34
N LEU A 93 7.62 -6.83 1.12
CA LEU A 93 7.83 -6.26 -0.21
C LEU A 93 9.04 -6.86 -0.95
N GLY A 94 9.85 -7.70 -0.29
CA GLY A 94 10.95 -8.44 -0.90
C GLY A 94 12.28 -7.69 -0.92
N PHE A 95 12.41 -6.65 -0.10
CA PHE A 95 13.66 -5.90 0.05
C PHE A 95 14.33 -6.23 1.37
N ASP A 96 15.66 -6.15 1.38
CA ASP A 96 16.48 -6.39 2.56
C ASP A 96 17.53 -5.29 2.68
N TRP A 97 17.91 -4.96 3.91
CA TRP A 97 18.90 -3.93 4.23
C TRP A 97 20.17 -4.53 4.83
N ASP A 98 20.33 -5.85 4.80
CA ASP A 98 21.33 -6.64 5.51
C ASP A 98 21.48 -6.16 6.98
N ASP A 99 22.66 -5.68 7.34
CA ASP A 99 23.04 -5.15 8.65
C ASP A 99 22.84 -3.63 8.79
N ARG A 100 22.34 -2.95 7.75
CA ARG A 100 22.22 -1.49 7.66
C ARG A 100 20.89 -0.96 8.19
N PHE A 101 20.57 -1.37 9.41
CA PHE A 101 19.42 -0.90 10.16
C PHE A 101 19.82 0.18 11.16
N PHE A 102 19.31 1.40 10.98
CA PHE A 102 19.74 2.57 11.74
C PHE A 102 18.57 3.28 12.42
N TYR A 103 18.91 4.07 13.44
CA TYR A 103 18.00 4.97 14.14
C TYR A 103 18.63 6.35 14.16
N ALA A 104 17.86 7.38 13.82
CA ALA A 104 18.33 8.75 13.94
C ALA A 104 18.71 9.10 15.40
N SER A 105 18.04 8.46 16.37
CA SER A 105 18.34 8.58 17.80
C SER A 105 19.71 8.05 18.21
N ASP A 106 20.31 7.14 17.45
CA ASP A 106 21.68 6.68 17.67
C ASP A 106 22.72 7.79 17.35
N TYR A 107 22.29 8.86 16.66
CA TYR A 107 23.12 10.00 16.28
C TYR A 107 22.94 11.22 17.18
N PHE A 108 22.11 11.18 18.23
CA PHE A 108 21.82 12.37 19.05
C PHE A 108 23.08 13.03 19.64
N GLU A 109 24.09 12.27 20.06
CA GLU A 109 25.33 12.86 20.55
C GLU A 109 26.12 13.56 19.43
N GLN A 110 26.24 12.93 18.26
CA GLN A 110 26.87 13.53 17.09
C GLN A 110 26.13 14.80 16.64
N LEU A 111 24.79 14.76 16.58
CA LEU A 111 23.94 15.90 16.25
C LEU A 111 24.10 17.04 17.27
N HIS A 112 24.18 16.73 18.56
CA HIS A 112 24.48 17.71 19.59
C HIS A 112 25.88 18.33 19.38
N GLY A 113 26.88 17.51 19.02
CA GLY A 113 28.22 17.96 18.66
C GLY A 113 28.22 18.96 17.50
N PHE A 114 27.47 18.67 16.42
CA PHE A 114 27.29 19.58 15.29
C PHE A 114 26.59 20.89 15.71
N ALA A 115 25.59 20.83 16.59
CA ALA A 115 24.94 22.03 17.11
C ALA A 115 25.93 22.91 17.91
N VAL A 116 26.78 22.30 18.74
CA VAL A 116 27.86 23.00 19.46
C VAL A 116 28.87 23.62 18.49
N GLN A 117 29.23 22.93 17.40
CA GLN A 117 30.09 23.47 16.34
C GLN A 117 29.45 24.71 15.69
N LEU A 118 28.16 24.66 15.36
CA LEU A 118 27.45 25.81 14.79
C LEU A 118 27.42 26.99 15.76
N ILE A 119 27.23 26.77 17.05
CA ILE A 119 27.31 27.83 18.07
C ILE A 119 28.72 28.44 18.10
N LYS A 120 29.77 27.61 18.17
CA LYS A 120 31.18 28.07 18.21
C LYS A 120 31.59 28.87 16.99
N THR A 121 31.01 28.57 15.83
CA THR A 121 31.25 29.29 14.57
C THR A 121 30.32 30.48 14.35
N GLY A 122 29.48 30.81 15.35
CA GLY A 122 28.54 31.94 15.30
C GLY A 122 27.32 31.71 14.38
N LYS A 123 27.10 30.47 13.94
CA LYS A 123 26.06 30.05 12.99
C LYS A 123 24.83 29.45 13.68
N ALA A 124 24.77 29.44 15.00
CA ALA A 124 23.57 29.12 15.76
C ALA A 124 23.51 29.94 17.06
N TYR A 125 22.29 30.13 17.58
CA TYR A 125 22.04 30.87 18.82
C TYR A 125 20.80 30.35 19.53
N VAL A 126 20.76 30.49 20.86
CA VAL A 126 19.59 30.18 21.69
C VAL A 126 18.62 31.35 21.64
N CYS A 127 17.36 31.06 21.35
CA CYS A 127 16.28 32.03 21.24
C CYS A 127 15.23 31.78 22.32
N ASP A 128 14.82 32.86 23.01
CA ASP A 128 13.82 32.79 24.09
C ASP A 128 12.41 33.17 23.62
N LEU A 129 12.25 33.62 22.37
CA LEU A 129 10.93 33.88 21.78
C LEU A 129 10.10 32.60 21.73
N GLN A 130 8.81 32.71 22.06
CA GLN A 130 7.91 31.56 22.19
C GLN A 130 6.70 31.66 21.27
N GLY A 131 6.21 30.51 20.80
CA GLY A 131 4.93 30.38 20.11
C GLY A 131 4.70 31.45 19.03
N LYS A 132 3.70 32.32 19.25
CA LYS A 132 3.32 33.39 18.33
C LYS A 132 4.45 34.36 18.03
N GLU A 133 5.32 34.67 18.99
CA GLU A 133 6.42 35.62 18.77
C GLU A 133 7.38 35.09 17.71
N VAL A 134 7.68 33.79 17.71
CA VAL A 134 8.53 33.19 16.68
C VAL A 134 7.91 33.37 15.29
N SER A 135 6.60 33.11 15.16
CA SER A 135 5.87 33.31 13.90
C SER A 135 5.88 34.76 13.45
N GLU A 136 5.61 35.70 14.36
CA GLU A 136 5.65 37.14 14.06
C GLU A 136 7.04 37.60 13.62
N TYR A 137 8.10 37.11 14.26
CA TYR A 137 9.47 37.46 13.88
C TYR A 137 9.92 36.79 12.58
N ARG A 138 9.39 35.60 12.23
CA ARG A 138 9.67 34.96 10.94
C ARG A 138 9.02 35.69 9.76
N GLY A 139 8.00 36.51 10.01
CA GLY A 139 7.26 37.22 8.96
C GLY A 139 6.36 36.29 8.14
N LEU A 140 5.72 36.87 7.12
CA LEU A 140 4.87 36.14 6.17
C LEU A 140 5.65 35.81 4.89
N TRP A 141 5.04 35.05 3.99
CA TRP A 141 5.65 34.70 2.70
C TRP A 141 5.95 35.94 1.83
N ASN A 142 5.21 37.02 2.02
CA ASN A 142 5.32 38.29 1.29
C ASN A 142 6.02 39.41 2.08
N GLU A 143 6.47 39.15 3.31
CA GLU A 143 7.11 40.16 4.17
C GLU A 143 8.40 39.58 4.78
N PRO A 144 9.53 40.32 4.77
CA PRO A 144 10.77 39.83 5.35
C PRO A 144 10.63 39.62 6.86
N GLY A 145 11.33 38.61 7.39
CA GLY A 145 11.42 38.41 8.83
C GLY A 145 12.33 39.45 9.50
N ARG A 146 12.27 39.50 10.83
CA ARG A 146 13.08 40.37 11.68
C ARG A 146 13.96 39.53 12.61
N ASN A 147 15.19 40.00 12.84
CA ASN A 147 16.11 39.34 13.76
C ASN A 147 15.50 39.23 15.16
N SER A 148 15.63 38.05 15.77
CA SER A 148 15.33 37.85 17.18
C SER A 148 16.18 38.80 18.04
N PRO A 149 15.66 39.36 19.15
CA PRO A 149 16.48 40.16 20.08
C PRO A 149 17.66 39.37 20.66
N TYR A 150 17.57 38.03 20.63
CA TYR A 150 18.58 37.11 21.14
C TYR A 150 19.57 36.65 20.06
N ARG A 151 19.43 37.12 18.81
CA ARG A 151 20.24 36.67 17.67
C ARG A 151 21.73 36.94 17.86
N ASP A 152 22.09 38.03 18.53
CA ASP A 152 23.47 38.49 18.69
C ASP A 152 24.08 38.13 20.05
N ARG A 153 23.50 37.13 20.76
CA ARG A 153 24.13 36.51 21.94
C ARG A 153 25.55 36.06 21.64
N SER A 154 26.44 36.18 22.62
CA SER A 154 27.83 35.72 22.49
C SER A 154 27.90 34.20 22.37
N VAL A 155 29.02 33.67 21.86
CA VAL A 155 29.26 32.23 21.79
C VAL A 155 29.16 31.60 23.18
N ASP A 156 29.79 32.22 24.19
CA ASP A 156 29.81 31.70 25.57
C ASP A 156 28.41 31.65 26.19
N GLU A 157 27.59 32.69 26.00
CA GLU A 157 26.21 32.71 26.49
C GLU A 157 25.37 31.62 25.82
N ASN A 158 25.51 31.45 24.50
CA ASN A 158 24.78 30.39 23.79
C ASN A 158 25.20 28.99 24.23
N LEU A 159 26.49 28.75 24.47
CA LEU A 159 26.99 27.46 24.97
C LEU A 159 26.48 27.15 26.38
N ASP A 160 26.52 28.13 27.29
CA ASP A 160 25.97 27.98 28.64
C ASP A 160 24.47 27.66 28.59
N LEU A 161 23.69 28.45 27.84
CA LEU A 161 22.25 28.23 27.72
C LEU A 161 21.92 26.87 27.08
N PHE A 162 22.61 26.48 26.01
CA PHE A 162 22.35 25.19 25.36
C PHE A 162 22.72 24.01 26.26
N THR A 163 23.78 24.12 27.06
CA THR A 163 24.15 23.14 28.08
C THR A 163 23.04 23.00 29.13
N LYS A 164 22.50 24.12 29.61
CA LYS A 164 21.37 24.14 30.57
C LYS A 164 20.07 23.60 29.97
N MET A 165 19.83 23.84 28.67
CA MET A 165 18.72 23.21 27.94
C MET A 165 18.86 21.68 27.95
N ARG A 166 20.06 21.15 27.65
CA ARG A 166 20.35 19.71 27.72
C ARG A 166 20.25 19.13 29.14
N ALA A 167 20.57 19.93 30.16
CA ALA A 167 20.44 19.56 31.57
C ALA A 167 18.99 19.61 32.11
N GLY A 168 18.02 20.05 31.29
CA GLY A 168 16.61 20.10 31.68
C GLY A 168 16.25 21.25 32.62
N GLU A 169 17.08 22.29 32.71
CA GLU A 169 16.85 23.44 33.60
C GLU A 169 15.68 24.35 33.15
N PHE A 170 15.21 24.18 31.92
CA PHE A 170 14.17 25.01 31.30
C PHE A 170 12.91 24.20 30.98
N ALA A 171 11.76 24.88 30.98
CA ALA A 171 10.48 24.27 30.64
C ALA A 171 10.35 24.02 29.12
N ASP A 172 9.47 23.09 28.75
CA ASP A 172 9.11 22.77 27.37
C ASP A 172 8.71 24.04 26.60
N GLY A 173 9.25 24.19 25.38
CA GLY A 173 8.96 25.33 24.51
C GLY A 173 9.52 26.69 24.98
N SER A 174 10.13 26.78 26.16
CA SER A 174 10.60 28.06 26.71
C SER A 174 11.84 28.63 26.01
N LYS A 175 12.65 27.77 25.38
CA LYS A 175 13.83 28.11 24.57
C LYS A 175 13.99 27.14 23.41
N THR A 176 14.58 27.63 22.33
CA THR A 176 14.98 26.82 21.17
C THR A 176 16.40 27.18 20.74
N LEU A 177 17.13 26.22 20.17
CA LEU A 177 18.34 26.53 19.43
C LEU A 177 17.94 26.75 17.97
N ARG A 178 18.41 27.85 17.37
CA ARG A 178 18.11 28.21 15.98
C ARG A 178 19.40 28.34 15.19
N ALA A 179 19.38 27.92 13.93
CA ALA A 179 20.44 28.27 12.98
C ALA A 179 20.40 29.77 12.72
N LYS A 180 21.57 30.39 12.50
CA LYS A 180 21.73 31.80 12.17
C LYS A 180 22.04 31.91 10.68
N ILE A 181 21.00 32.17 9.88
CA ILE A 181 21.09 32.17 8.42
C ILE A 181 20.67 33.56 7.92
N ASP A 182 19.46 33.71 7.38
CA ASP A 182 18.98 34.96 6.81
C ASP A 182 17.48 35.15 7.05
N MET A 183 17.14 36.06 7.97
CA MET A 183 15.75 36.39 8.28
C MET A 183 15.01 37.08 7.13
N ALA A 184 15.71 37.64 6.14
CA ALA A 184 15.12 38.27 4.97
C ALA A 184 14.97 37.31 3.78
N SER A 185 15.38 36.05 3.91
CA SER A 185 15.35 35.09 2.81
C SER A 185 13.94 34.94 2.22
N PRO A 186 13.80 34.84 0.88
CA PRO A 186 12.51 34.50 0.27
C PRO A 186 12.09 33.06 0.61
N ASN A 187 13.04 32.18 0.96
CA ASN A 187 12.74 30.83 1.44
C ASN A 187 12.51 30.87 2.96
N MET A 188 11.30 30.54 3.39
CA MET A 188 10.91 30.53 4.80
C MET A 188 11.77 29.59 5.66
N ASN A 189 12.26 28.49 5.09
CA ASN A 189 13.11 27.52 5.79
C ASN A 189 14.49 28.10 6.13
N MET A 190 14.94 29.11 5.39
CA MET A 190 16.22 29.79 5.65
C MET A 190 16.11 30.93 6.68
N ARG A 191 14.91 31.21 7.19
CA ARG A 191 14.67 32.26 8.20
C ARG A 191 14.92 31.75 9.61
N ASP A 192 16.20 31.61 9.95
CA ASP A 192 16.72 31.09 11.22
C ASP A 192 15.90 29.90 11.74
N PRO A 193 15.88 28.75 11.04
CA PRO A 193 15.06 27.62 11.44
C PRO A 193 15.45 27.10 12.83
N THR A 194 14.47 26.56 13.56
CA THR A 194 14.73 25.86 14.82
C THR A 194 15.44 24.55 14.52
N ILE A 195 16.53 24.26 15.24
CA ILE A 195 17.31 23.02 15.09
C ILE A 195 17.23 22.12 16.34
N TYR A 196 16.96 22.68 17.52
CA TYR A 196 16.60 21.93 18.72
C TYR A 196 15.45 22.58 19.48
N ARG A 197 14.58 21.75 20.06
CA ARG A 197 13.51 22.15 20.98
C ARG A 197 13.61 21.41 22.30
N ILE A 198 13.17 22.05 23.39
CA ILE A 198 13.00 21.38 24.69
C ILE A 198 11.68 20.62 24.68
N ARG A 199 11.74 19.34 25.03
CA ARG A 199 10.57 18.50 25.28
C ARG A 199 10.93 17.47 26.35
N ARG A 200 10.39 17.59 27.55
CA ARG A 200 10.73 16.71 28.69
C ARG A 200 9.84 15.47 28.68
N VAL A 201 10.03 14.63 27.67
CA VAL A 201 9.33 13.35 27.50
C VAL A 201 10.38 12.27 27.24
N PRO A 202 10.26 11.07 27.84
CA PRO A 202 11.15 9.96 27.56
C PRO A 202 11.09 9.55 26.09
N HIS A 203 12.24 9.24 25.50
CA HIS A 203 12.33 8.62 24.17
C HIS A 203 12.18 7.10 24.28
N TYR A 204 11.45 6.46 23.36
CA TYR A 204 11.18 5.01 23.43
C TYR A 204 12.46 4.14 23.39
N ARG A 205 13.60 4.67 22.90
CA ARG A 205 14.91 3.99 22.93
C ARG A 205 15.89 4.53 23.95
N SER A 206 15.98 5.85 24.09
CA SER A 206 17.01 6.51 24.90
C SER A 206 16.49 6.97 26.27
N GLY A 207 15.23 6.67 26.59
CA GLY A 207 14.62 6.99 27.88
C GLY A 207 14.71 8.48 28.20
N ASP A 208 15.10 8.79 29.43
CA ASP A 208 15.24 10.16 29.93
C ASP A 208 16.63 10.78 29.68
N ALA A 209 17.48 10.15 28.86
CA ALA A 209 18.82 10.66 28.58
C ALA A 209 18.81 12.02 27.86
N TRP A 210 17.70 12.35 27.20
CA TRP A 210 17.53 13.58 26.43
C TRP A 210 16.22 14.29 26.80
N CYS A 211 16.30 15.61 27.00
CA CYS A 211 15.15 16.50 27.13
C CYS A 211 15.13 17.61 26.07
N ILE A 212 16.10 17.58 25.16
CA ILE A 212 16.14 18.38 23.95
C ILE A 212 16.21 17.44 22.76
N TYR A 213 15.41 17.72 21.74
CA TYR A 213 15.31 16.86 20.56
C TYR A 213 15.60 17.69 19.31
N PRO A 214 16.41 17.16 18.39
CA PRO A 214 16.72 17.84 17.15
C PRO A 214 15.48 17.89 16.23
N MET A 215 15.42 18.87 15.35
CA MET A 215 14.37 18.99 14.35
C MET A 215 14.70 18.16 13.10
N TYR A 216 13.68 17.82 12.30
CA TYR A 216 13.83 17.05 11.06
C TYR A 216 14.91 17.64 10.14
N ASP A 217 14.82 18.94 9.83
CA ASP A 217 15.75 19.61 8.90
C ASP A 217 17.22 19.60 9.36
N PHE A 218 17.45 19.48 10.66
CA PHE A 218 18.80 19.37 11.21
C PHE A 218 19.27 17.90 11.20
N THR A 219 18.39 16.98 11.57
CA THR A 219 18.71 15.56 11.71
C THR A 219 18.92 14.88 10.36
N HIS A 220 18.07 15.20 9.39
CA HIS A 220 17.99 14.49 8.11
C HIS A 220 19.29 14.57 7.27
N PRO A 221 19.82 15.76 6.93
CA PRO A 221 21.09 15.87 6.20
C PRO A 221 22.27 15.28 6.96
N LEU A 222 22.32 15.49 8.27
CA LEU A 222 23.43 15.05 9.10
C LEU A 222 23.45 13.52 9.25
N SER A 223 22.28 12.89 9.38
CA SER A 223 22.17 11.42 9.38
C SER A 223 22.58 10.84 8.02
N ASP A 224 22.12 11.44 6.92
CA ASP A 224 22.52 11.02 5.58
C ASP A 224 24.04 11.12 5.38
N ALA A 225 24.66 12.17 5.90
CA ALA A 225 26.12 12.31 5.82
C ALA A 225 26.85 11.29 6.71
N LEU A 226 26.41 11.09 7.96
CA LEU A 226 27.00 10.10 8.88
C LEU A 226 26.93 8.67 8.34
N GLU A 227 25.89 8.35 7.58
CA GLU A 227 25.69 7.02 6.96
C GLU A 227 26.40 6.85 5.61
N GLY A 228 27.01 7.91 5.06
CA GLY A 228 27.69 7.83 3.77
C GLY A 228 26.74 7.83 2.56
N ILE A 229 25.48 8.28 2.74
CA ILE A 229 24.48 8.39 1.69
C ILE A 229 25.03 9.24 0.53
N THR A 230 24.65 8.87 -0.68
CA THR A 230 25.06 9.58 -1.91
C THR A 230 23.86 10.30 -2.52
N HIS A 231 22.71 9.62 -2.58
CA HIS A 231 21.48 10.12 -3.18
C HIS A 231 20.36 10.03 -2.14
N SER A 232 20.05 11.17 -1.53
CA SER A 232 18.98 11.33 -0.55
C SER A 232 17.66 11.58 -1.29
N LEU A 233 16.85 10.53 -1.42
CA LEU A 233 15.60 10.60 -2.18
C LEU A 233 14.43 10.93 -1.26
N CYS A 234 13.71 12.01 -1.55
CA CYS A 234 12.54 12.46 -0.79
C CYS A 234 11.42 12.95 -1.72
N THR A 235 10.27 13.32 -1.16
CA THR A 235 9.14 13.79 -1.96
C THR A 235 9.19 15.31 -2.17
N LEU A 236 8.45 15.82 -3.16
CA LEU A 236 8.41 17.25 -3.53
C LEU A 236 8.06 18.19 -2.38
N GLU A 237 7.39 17.71 -1.32
CA GLU A 237 7.12 18.50 -0.12
C GLU A 237 8.40 19.03 0.56
N PHE A 238 9.56 18.43 0.28
CA PHE A 238 10.86 18.84 0.82
C PHE A 238 11.74 19.61 -0.18
N GLU A 239 11.21 20.02 -1.33
CA GLU A 239 11.98 20.79 -2.33
C GLU A 239 12.47 22.13 -1.77
N ASP A 240 11.59 22.87 -1.09
CA ASP A 240 11.95 24.13 -0.41
C ASP A 240 12.85 23.91 0.82
N HIS A 241 13.03 22.68 1.28
CA HIS A 241 13.94 22.32 2.36
C HIS A 241 15.36 22.05 1.87
N ARG A 242 15.55 21.75 0.57
CA ARG A 242 16.89 21.46 0.00
C ARG A 242 17.94 22.55 0.29
N PRO A 243 17.65 23.87 0.16
CA PRO A 243 18.65 24.89 0.47
C PRO A 243 19.13 24.84 1.93
N LEU A 244 18.25 24.44 2.85
CA LEU A 244 18.60 24.27 4.26
C LEU A 244 19.37 22.97 4.50
N TYR A 245 18.98 21.89 3.82
CA TYR A 245 19.71 20.63 3.78
C TYR A 245 21.18 20.86 3.37
N ASP A 246 21.39 21.53 2.23
CA ASP A 246 22.73 21.86 1.71
C ASP A 246 23.49 22.78 2.69
N TRP A 247 22.82 23.77 3.28
CA TRP A 247 23.43 24.66 4.27
C TRP A 247 24.00 23.88 5.46
N PHE A 248 23.30 22.88 6.00
CA PHE A 248 23.85 22.11 7.12
C PHE A 248 25.10 21.31 6.72
N LEU A 249 25.10 20.71 5.53
CA LEU A 249 26.26 19.95 5.04
C LEU A 249 27.48 20.83 4.77
N GLU A 250 27.28 22.07 4.32
CA GLU A 250 28.36 23.04 4.09
C GLU A 250 28.92 23.64 5.39
N ASN A 251 28.14 23.64 6.46
CA ASN A 251 28.46 24.37 7.70
C ASN A 251 28.81 23.45 8.88
N CYS A 252 28.67 22.14 8.74
CA CYS A 252 29.06 21.12 9.73
C CYS A 252 30.24 20.28 9.21
N ASP A 253 31.06 19.74 10.12
CA ASP A 253 32.21 18.89 9.76
C ASP A 253 31.76 17.45 9.51
N VAL A 254 31.07 17.24 8.38
CA VAL A 254 30.44 15.97 8.02
C VAL A 254 31.36 15.10 7.13
N PRO A 255 31.27 13.76 7.22
CA PRO A 255 32.19 12.87 6.51
C PRO A 255 31.90 12.76 5.00
N CYS A 256 30.71 13.15 4.53
CA CYS A 256 30.39 13.21 3.10
C CYS A 256 29.30 14.25 2.80
N GLN A 257 29.05 14.47 1.51
CA GLN A 257 28.14 15.48 0.97
C GLN A 257 27.02 14.81 0.15
N PRO A 258 26.02 14.19 0.78
CA PRO A 258 24.88 13.57 0.09
C PRO A 258 24.09 14.61 -0.72
N ARG A 259 23.54 14.21 -1.87
CA ARG A 259 22.67 15.08 -2.69
C ARG A 259 21.19 14.76 -2.47
N GLN A 260 20.38 15.75 -2.11
CA GLN A 260 18.92 15.60 -2.08
C GLN A 260 18.32 15.64 -3.50
N ILE A 261 17.40 14.71 -3.79
CA ILE A 261 16.68 14.62 -5.06
C ILE A 261 15.21 14.30 -4.78
N GLU A 262 14.31 15.15 -5.27
CA GLU A 262 12.88 15.09 -4.97
C GLU A 262 12.07 14.47 -6.11
N PHE A 263 11.06 13.67 -5.75
CA PHE A 263 10.08 13.11 -6.69
C PHE A 263 8.64 13.31 -6.23
N ALA A 264 7.71 13.29 -7.17
CA ALA A 264 6.29 13.41 -6.88
C ALA A 264 5.80 12.19 -6.09
N ARG A 265 5.15 12.45 -4.96
CA ARG A 265 4.48 11.42 -4.16
C ARG A 265 3.44 10.67 -4.97
N LEU A 266 3.13 9.44 -4.56
CA LEU A 266 1.97 8.74 -5.11
C LEU A 266 0.69 9.36 -4.54
N ASN A 267 -0.24 9.72 -5.41
CA ASN A 267 -1.65 9.88 -5.06
C ASN A 267 -2.45 8.85 -5.86
N LEU A 268 -3.37 8.15 -5.22
CA LEU A 268 -4.17 7.09 -5.84
C LEU A 268 -5.64 7.51 -5.85
N SER A 269 -6.35 7.26 -6.95
CA SER A 269 -7.78 7.55 -7.00
C SER A 269 -8.56 6.77 -5.95
N TYR A 270 -9.67 7.34 -5.46
CA TYR A 270 -10.57 6.74 -4.46
C TYR A 270 -9.89 6.37 -3.13
N THR A 271 -8.78 7.03 -2.80
CA THR A 271 -7.92 6.68 -1.67
C THR A 271 -7.37 7.93 -1.00
N VAL A 272 -7.18 7.89 0.32
CA VAL A 272 -6.41 8.90 1.07
C VAL A 272 -5.11 8.26 1.58
N LEU A 273 -3.99 8.99 1.53
CA LEU A 273 -2.68 8.49 1.99
C LEU A 273 -2.10 9.31 3.15
N SER A 274 -2.79 10.37 3.59
CA SER A 274 -2.37 11.13 4.77
C SER A 274 -2.43 10.26 6.01
N LYS A 275 -1.30 10.06 6.72
CA LYS A 275 -1.25 9.31 7.99
C LYS A 275 -2.29 9.81 9.00
N ARG A 276 -2.48 11.13 9.12
CA ARG A 276 -3.49 11.74 10.01
C ARG A 276 -4.91 11.24 9.68
N LYS A 277 -5.28 11.22 8.40
CA LYS A 277 -6.60 10.77 7.95
C LYS A 277 -6.77 9.25 8.09
N LEU A 278 -5.71 8.49 7.82
CA LEU A 278 -5.74 7.03 8.03
C LEU A 278 -5.92 6.69 9.51
N LEU A 279 -5.23 7.38 10.42
CA LEU A 279 -5.43 7.24 11.87
C LEU A 279 -6.87 7.59 12.25
N GLU A 280 -7.41 8.70 11.73
CA GLU A 280 -8.78 9.12 11.97
C GLU A 280 -9.81 8.07 11.53
N LEU A 281 -9.63 7.44 10.35
CA LEU A 281 -10.50 6.34 9.89
C LEU A 281 -10.51 5.14 10.85
N VAL A 282 -9.36 4.85 11.47
CA VAL A 282 -9.21 3.76 12.45
C VAL A 282 -9.84 4.15 13.80
N GLU A 283 -9.50 5.32 14.33
CA GLU A 283 -9.98 5.79 15.64
C GLU A 283 -11.51 6.00 15.66
N GLN A 284 -12.06 6.53 14.56
CA GLN A 284 -13.50 6.71 14.39
C GLN A 284 -14.24 5.44 13.92
N ARG A 285 -13.52 4.31 13.75
CA ARG A 285 -14.08 3.00 13.37
C ARG A 285 -14.81 2.98 12.04
N HIS A 286 -14.39 3.80 11.07
CA HIS A 286 -14.84 3.68 9.67
C HIS A 286 -14.26 2.41 9.01
N VAL A 287 -13.12 1.95 9.52
CA VAL A 287 -12.48 0.67 9.19
C VAL A 287 -12.22 -0.15 10.45
N THR A 288 -11.97 -1.45 10.28
CA THR A 288 -11.75 -2.39 11.41
C THR A 288 -10.39 -2.24 12.09
N GLY A 289 -9.41 -1.65 11.39
CA GLY A 289 -8.05 -1.45 11.88
C GLY A 289 -7.12 -1.01 10.77
N TRP A 290 -5.82 -0.90 11.08
CA TRP A 290 -4.79 -0.58 10.09
C TRP A 290 -4.61 -1.67 9.03
N ASP A 291 -4.98 -2.91 9.34
CA ASP A 291 -4.92 -4.06 8.44
C ASP A 291 -6.24 -4.34 7.73
N ASP A 292 -7.26 -3.49 7.87
CA ASP A 292 -8.53 -3.64 7.14
C ASP A 292 -8.25 -3.71 5.63
N PRO A 293 -8.79 -4.70 4.90
CA PRO A 293 -8.51 -4.86 3.47
C PRO A 293 -8.95 -3.69 2.57
N ARG A 294 -9.72 -2.71 3.08
CA ARG A 294 -10.05 -1.46 2.39
C ARG A 294 -9.00 -0.38 2.57
N MET A 295 -8.11 -0.51 3.56
CA MET A 295 -7.06 0.44 3.83
C MET A 295 -5.92 0.34 2.80
N PRO A 296 -5.32 1.46 2.42
CA PRO A 296 -4.19 1.48 1.49
C PRO A 296 -2.85 1.15 2.18
N THR A 297 -2.88 0.64 3.41
CA THR A 297 -1.72 0.20 4.17
C THR A 297 -1.10 -1.04 3.54
N ILE A 298 0.20 -1.25 3.68
CA ILE A 298 0.85 -2.44 3.12
C ILE A 298 0.29 -3.71 3.77
N VAL A 299 0.11 -3.69 5.10
CA VAL A 299 -0.55 -4.77 5.84
C VAL A 299 -2.00 -5.01 5.40
N GLY A 300 -2.78 -3.97 5.13
CA GLY A 300 -4.16 -4.08 4.63
C GLY A 300 -4.23 -4.66 3.22
N LEU A 301 -3.36 -4.21 2.31
CA LEU A 301 -3.25 -4.77 0.97
C LEU A 301 -2.78 -6.23 0.98
N ARG A 302 -1.85 -6.58 1.88
CA ARG A 302 -1.42 -7.97 2.11
C ARG A 302 -2.60 -8.84 2.57
N ARG A 303 -3.38 -8.38 3.56
CA ARG A 303 -4.58 -9.07 4.06
C ARG A 303 -5.70 -9.16 3.00
N ARG A 304 -5.83 -8.16 2.14
CA ARG A 304 -6.70 -8.18 0.95
C ARG A 304 -6.31 -9.27 -0.05
N GLY A 305 -5.06 -9.73 0.00
CA GLY A 305 -4.52 -10.79 -0.86
C GLY A 305 -3.65 -10.27 -2.01
N HIS A 306 -3.28 -8.99 -2.01
CA HIS A 306 -2.26 -8.50 -2.95
C HIS A 306 -0.93 -9.25 -2.73
N THR A 307 -0.11 -9.30 -3.77
CA THR A 307 1.23 -9.87 -3.71
C THR A 307 2.25 -8.74 -3.69
N ALA A 308 3.38 -8.98 -3.02
CA ALA A 308 4.51 -8.07 -3.04
C ALA A 308 4.96 -7.78 -4.48
N LYS A 309 5.00 -8.80 -5.33
CA LYS A 309 5.35 -8.63 -6.74
C LYS A 309 4.39 -7.70 -7.48
N ALA A 310 3.08 -7.86 -7.31
CA ALA A 310 2.11 -6.97 -7.97
C ALA A 310 2.29 -5.50 -7.55
N ILE A 311 2.61 -5.25 -6.27
CA ILE A 311 2.88 -3.88 -5.78
C ILE A 311 4.18 -3.33 -6.37
N ARG A 312 5.26 -4.12 -6.43
CA ARG A 312 6.51 -3.71 -7.09
C ARG A 312 6.31 -3.42 -8.57
N ASP A 313 5.63 -4.30 -9.29
CA ASP A 313 5.28 -4.13 -10.72
C ASP A 313 4.44 -2.86 -10.93
N PHE A 314 3.50 -2.58 -10.02
CA PHE A 314 2.72 -1.33 -10.05
C PHE A 314 3.63 -0.11 -9.88
N CYS A 315 4.52 -0.11 -8.87
CA CYS A 315 5.46 0.99 -8.62
C CYS A 315 6.42 1.24 -9.80
N GLU A 316 6.84 0.18 -10.50
CA GLU A 316 7.66 0.28 -11.70
C GLU A 316 6.89 0.93 -12.86
N ARG A 317 5.64 0.47 -13.12
CA ARG A 317 4.81 0.96 -14.23
C ARG A 317 4.44 2.43 -14.13
N ILE A 318 4.16 2.92 -12.93
CA ILE A 318 3.76 4.33 -12.73
C ILE A 318 4.93 5.29 -12.90
N GLY A 319 6.17 4.78 -12.82
CA GLY A 319 7.40 5.55 -12.97
C GLY A 319 7.61 6.62 -11.91
N ILE A 320 8.68 7.39 -12.12
CA ILE A 320 9.13 8.47 -11.25
C ILE A 320 9.07 9.79 -12.03
N ALA A 321 8.43 10.80 -11.44
CA ALA A 321 8.19 12.10 -12.08
C ALA A 321 8.37 13.24 -11.07
N LYS A 322 8.50 14.47 -11.57
CA LYS A 322 8.54 15.71 -10.76
C LYS A 322 7.22 16.49 -10.72
N ALA A 323 6.15 15.93 -11.30
CA ALA A 323 4.83 16.53 -11.30
C ALA A 323 3.85 15.66 -10.53
N ASN A 324 3.09 16.26 -9.61
CA ASN A 324 2.04 15.58 -8.88
C ASN A 324 0.89 15.19 -9.83
N SER A 325 0.42 13.95 -9.71
CA SER A 325 -0.72 13.43 -10.47
C SER A 325 -1.49 12.41 -9.63
N ILE A 326 -2.75 12.16 -10.00
CA ILE A 326 -3.57 11.08 -9.43
C ILE A 326 -3.42 9.86 -10.34
N VAL A 327 -2.84 8.81 -9.79
CA VAL A 327 -2.75 7.50 -10.44
C VAL A 327 -4.08 6.76 -10.26
N SER A 328 -4.57 6.13 -11.31
CA SER A 328 -5.80 5.33 -11.22
C SER A 328 -5.57 4.03 -10.44
N VAL A 329 -6.43 3.75 -9.46
CA VAL A 329 -6.46 2.47 -8.72
C VAL A 329 -6.61 1.25 -9.65
N ALA A 330 -7.21 1.43 -10.83
CA ALA A 330 -7.33 0.38 -11.84
C ALA A 330 -5.97 -0.15 -12.31
N GLN A 331 -4.91 0.67 -12.29
CA GLN A 331 -3.55 0.24 -12.64
C GLN A 331 -2.95 -0.69 -11.57
N LEU A 332 -3.22 -0.42 -10.29
CA LEU A 332 -2.83 -1.31 -9.18
C LEU A 332 -3.59 -2.63 -9.29
N GLU A 333 -4.90 -2.57 -9.48
CA GLU A 333 -5.72 -3.76 -9.66
C GLU A 333 -5.31 -4.59 -10.88
N ASP A 334 -4.91 -3.95 -11.97
CA ASP A 334 -4.40 -4.64 -13.15
C ASP A 334 -3.08 -5.37 -12.88
N ALA A 335 -2.13 -4.73 -12.17
CA ALA A 335 -0.90 -5.40 -11.75
C ALA A 335 -1.20 -6.63 -10.87
N VAL A 336 -2.16 -6.52 -9.96
CA VAL A 336 -2.61 -7.65 -9.11
C VAL A 336 -3.25 -8.75 -9.95
N ARG A 337 -4.16 -8.41 -10.88
CA ARG A 337 -4.79 -9.39 -11.77
C ARG A 337 -3.76 -10.14 -12.61
N GLN A 338 -2.79 -9.43 -13.20
CA GLN A 338 -1.75 -10.03 -14.04
C GLN A 338 -0.85 -10.99 -13.25
N ASP A 339 -0.51 -10.65 -12.01
CA ASP A 339 0.30 -11.51 -11.16
C ASP A 339 -0.48 -12.76 -10.71
N LEU A 340 -1.72 -12.58 -10.23
CA LEU A 340 -2.54 -13.69 -9.74
C LEU A 340 -3.00 -14.63 -10.84
N ASN A 341 -3.19 -14.14 -12.07
CA ASN A 341 -3.50 -14.99 -13.22
C ASN A 341 -2.42 -16.06 -13.46
N LYS A 342 -1.16 -15.76 -13.14
CA LYS A 342 -0.05 -16.71 -13.32
C LYS A 342 0.12 -17.69 -12.15
N ARG A 343 -0.38 -17.35 -10.95
CA ARG A 343 -0.03 -18.05 -9.70
C ARG A 343 -1.20 -18.69 -8.96
N ALA A 344 -2.41 -18.15 -9.13
CA ALA A 344 -3.56 -18.59 -8.37
C ALA A 344 -4.17 -19.86 -8.98
N LEU A 345 -4.45 -20.85 -8.13
CA LEU A 345 -5.21 -22.03 -8.55
C LEU A 345 -6.66 -21.63 -8.84
N ARG A 346 -7.22 -22.14 -9.93
CA ARG A 346 -8.62 -21.95 -10.32
C ARG A 346 -9.46 -22.93 -9.54
N VAL A 347 -10.48 -22.45 -8.86
CA VAL A 347 -11.44 -23.23 -8.09
C VAL A 347 -12.85 -22.68 -8.34
N MET A 348 -13.87 -23.45 -8.01
CA MET A 348 -15.27 -23.05 -8.11
C MET A 348 -15.77 -22.63 -6.73
N GLY A 349 -16.38 -21.45 -6.70
CA GLY A 349 -17.03 -20.91 -5.53
C GLY A 349 -18.35 -20.28 -5.95
N VAL A 350 -19.44 -20.74 -5.35
CA VAL A 350 -20.78 -20.23 -5.56
C VAL A 350 -21.12 -19.26 -4.43
N LEU A 351 -21.15 -17.97 -4.75
CA LEU A 351 -21.30 -16.90 -3.78
C LEU A 351 -22.77 -16.72 -3.37
N ARG A 352 -23.70 -16.86 -4.32
CA ARG A 352 -25.14 -16.75 -4.07
C ARG A 352 -25.82 -18.03 -4.55
N PRO A 353 -25.84 -19.10 -3.73
CA PRO A 353 -26.25 -20.43 -4.18
C PRO A 353 -27.74 -20.52 -4.52
N VAL A 354 -28.04 -21.25 -5.58
CA VAL A 354 -29.36 -21.81 -5.92
C VAL A 354 -29.17 -23.31 -6.12
N LYS A 355 -30.04 -24.11 -5.48
CA LYS A 355 -29.96 -25.57 -5.56
C LYS A 355 -30.37 -26.04 -6.96
N VAL A 356 -29.65 -27.00 -7.49
CA VAL A 356 -29.96 -27.70 -8.74
C VAL A 356 -30.05 -29.19 -8.44
N VAL A 357 -31.13 -29.83 -8.87
CA VAL A 357 -31.31 -31.29 -8.77
C VAL A 357 -31.35 -31.88 -10.16
N ILE A 358 -30.41 -32.76 -10.47
CA ILE A 358 -30.32 -33.45 -11.75
C ILE A 358 -31.16 -34.72 -11.69
N GLU A 359 -32.38 -34.66 -12.23
CA GLU A 359 -33.42 -35.68 -12.03
C GLU A 359 -33.05 -37.05 -12.59
N ASN A 360 -32.32 -37.09 -13.70
CA ASN A 360 -31.87 -38.32 -14.35
C ASN A 360 -30.45 -38.76 -13.91
N TYR A 361 -29.84 -38.14 -12.89
CA TYR A 361 -28.60 -38.64 -12.28
C TYR A 361 -28.91 -39.56 -11.09
N PRO A 362 -28.27 -40.73 -10.96
CA PRO A 362 -28.57 -41.68 -9.90
C PRO A 362 -28.38 -41.09 -8.48
N GLU A 363 -29.31 -41.41 -7.58
CA GLU A 363 -29.25 -40.98 -6.19
C GLU A 363 -28.08 -41.66 -5.46
N GLY A 364 -27.36 -40.91 -4.61
CA GLY A 364 -26.20 -41.41 -3.87
C GLY A 364 -24.92 -41.61 -4.70
N GLN A 365 -24.98 -41.52 -6.04
CA GLN A 365 -23.79 -41.60 -6.88
C GLN A 365 -22.97 -40.30 -6.78
N VAL A 366 -21.66 -40.47 -6.63
CA VAL A 366 -20.66 -39.41 -6.68
C VAL A 366 -19.60 -39.79 -7.70
N GLU A 367 -19.28 -38.85 -8.57
CA GLU A 367 -18.22 -39.00 -9.57
C GLU A 367 -17.16 -37.93 -9.34
N GLN A 368 -15.89 -38.29 -9.53
CA GLN A 368 -14.80 -37.31 -9.51
C GLN A 368 -14.54 -36.83 -10.94
N VAL A 369 -14.63 -35.51 -11.14
CA VAL A 369 -14.27 -34.86 -12.40
C VAL A 369 -12.94 -34.15 -12.26
N GLU A 370 -12.06 -34.39 -13.23
CA GLU A 370 -10.75 -33.77 -13.26
C GLU A 370 -10.84 -32.31 -13.73
N ALA A 371 -10.35 -31.39 -12.90
CA ALA A 371 -10.31 -29.96 -13.16
C ALA A 371 -8.88 -29.43 -13.16
N ILE A 372 -8.49 -28.75 -14.24
CA ILE A 372 -7.15 -28.12 -14.36
C ILE A 372 -7.01 -26.98 -13.35
N ASN A 373 -5.89 -26.94 -12.62
CA ASN A 373 -5.65 -25.91 -11.61
C ASN A 373 -5.24 -24.56 -12.20
N ASN A 374 -4.46 -24.54 -13.28
CA ASN A 374 -4.11 -23.30 -13.98
C ASN A 374 -3.98 -23.54 -15.48
N PRO A 375 -4.84 -22.94 -16.33
CA PRO A 375 -4.73 -23.11 -17.77
C PRO A 375 -3.51 -22.43 -18.39
N GLU A 376 -2.82 -21.54 -17.67
CA GLU A 376 -1.57 -20.90 -18.13
C GLU A 376 -0.31 -21.66 -17.67
N ASP A 377 -0.45 -22.66 -16.80
CA ASP A 377 0.68 -23.40 -16.24
C ASP A 377 0.29 -24.87 -15.99
N GLU A 378 0.62 -25.73 -16.96
CA GLU A 378 0.37 -27.17 -16.90
C GLU A 378 1.09 -27.85 -15.72
N THR A 379 2.17 -27.25 -15.19
CA THR A 379 2.93 -27.82 -14.06
C THR A 379 2.18 -27.74 -12.73
N MET A 380 1.14 -26.90 -12.64
CA MET A 380 0.27 -26.82 -11.47
C MET A 380 -0.75 -27.97 -11.39
N GLY A 381 -0.77 -28.86 -12.38
CA GLY A 381 -1.55 -30.09 -12.40
C GLY A 381 -3.07 -29.88 -12.41
N SER A 382 -3.78 -30.93 -12.00
CA SER A 382 -5.23 -30.98 -11.90
C SER A 382 -5.67 -31.33 -10.47
N ARG A 383 -6.97 -31.27 -10.22
CA ARG A 383 -7.60 -31.72 -8.98
C ARG A 383 -8.90 -32.45 -9.29
N GLU A 384 -9.30 -33.34 -8.42
CA GLU A 384 -10.61 -34.01 -8.49
C GLU A 384 -11.69 -33.14 -7.83
N VAL A 385 -12.82 -32.99 -8.52
CA VAL A 385 -13.99 -32.25 -8.03
C VAL A 385 -15.20 -33.19 -7.99
N PRO A 386 -15.89 -33.32 -6.85
CA PRO A 386 -17.03 -34.21 -6.77
C PRO A 386 -18.24 -33.65 -7.53
N PHE A 387 -18.78 -34.45 -8.43
CA PHE A 387 -20.06 -34.27 -9.11
C PHE A 387 -21.11 -35.20 -8.51
N SER A 388 -22.32 -34.69 -8.32
CA SER A 388 -23.43 -35.44 -7.71
C SER A 388 -24.78 -34.98 -8.27
N ARG A 389 -25.84 -35.72 -7.91
CA ARG A 389 -27.23 -35.37 -8.24
C ARG A 389 -27.63 -33.95 -7.83
N GLU A 390 -27.22 -33.53 -6.63
CA GLU A 390 -27.53 -32.21 -6.08
C GLU A 390 -26.32 -31.28 -6.17
N LEU A 391 -26.50 -30.12 -6.79
CA LEU A 391 -25.46 -29.11 -7.00
C LEU A 391 -25.94 -27.74 -6.52
N TYR A 392 -25.00 -26.82 -6.34
CA TYR A 392 -25.26 -25.39 -6.27
C TYR A 392 -24.68 -24.68 -7.49
N VAL A 393 -25.40 -23.69 -7.99
CA VAL A 393 -24.96 -22.75 -9.03
C VAL A 393 -25.24 -21.32 -8.57
N GLU A 394 -24.65 -20.34 -9.25
CA GLU A 394 -24.95 -18.94 -8.95
C GLU A 394 -26.39 -18.58 -9.30
N ARG A 395 -27.04 -17.84 -8.40
CA ARG A 395 -28.35 -17.23 -8.65
C ARG A 395 -28.36 -16.38 -9.93
N SER A 396 -27.25 -15.70 -10.23
CA SER A 396 -27.13 -14.86 -11.44
C SER A 396 -27.03 -15.65 -12.76
N ASP A 397 -26.80 -16.96 -12.68
CA ASP A 397 -26.69 -17.87 -13.83
C ASP A 397 -27.98 -18.58 -14.19
N PHE A 398 -29.09 -18.23 -13.52
CA PHE A 398 -30.44 -18.58 -13.94
C PHE A 398 -31.31 -17.33 -14.19
N ARG A 399 -32.13 -17.36 -15.25
CA ARG A 399 -33.23 -16.42 -15.49
C ARG A 399 -34.42 -17.12 -16.13
N GLU A 400 -35.61 -16.86 -15.61
CA GLU A 400 -36.86 -17.37 -16.21
C GLU A 400 -37.15 -16.74 -17.57
N ASP A 401 -37.02 -15.41 -17.65
CA ASP A 401 -37.13 -14.65 -18.89
C ASP A 401 -35.74 -14.08 -19.29
N PRO A 402 -34.94 -14.85 -20.04
CA PRO A 402 -33.59 -14.46 -20.40
C PRO A 402 -33.57 -13.48 -21.60
N PRO A 403 -32.84 -12.35 -21.52
CA PRO A 403 -32.68 -11.47 -22.68
C PRO A 403 -31.91 -12.19 -23.81
N LYS A 404 -32.02 -11.71 -25.06
CA LYS A 404 -31.44 -12.36 -26.26
C LYS A 404 -29.94 -12.70 -26.15
N LYS A 405 -29.17 -11.91 -25.39
CA LYS A 405 -27.71 -12.11 -25.18
C LYS A 405 -27.36 -12.85 -23.89
N TYR A 406 -28.31 -13.56 -23.30
CA TYR A 406 -28.11 -14.39 -22.12
C TYR A 406 -27.93 -15.86 -22.51
N PHE A 407 -26.78 -16.44 -22.18
CA PHE A 407 -26.40 -17.80 -22.60
C PHE A 407 -26.30 -18.80 -21.43
N ARG A 408 -26.77 -18.44 -20.23
CA ARG A 408 -26.79 -19.34 -19.06
C ARG A 408 -28.18 -20.01 -18.92
N LEU A 409 -28.49 -20.57 -17.75
CA LEU A 409 -29.70 -21.36 -17.54
C LEU A 409 -30.97 -20.52 -17.67
N ALA A 410 -31.94 -21.10 -18.36
CA ALA A 410 -33.32 -20.66 -18.40
C ALA A 410 -34.19 -21.90 -18.68
N PRO A 411 -35.51 -21.84 -18.45
CA PRO A 411 -36.41 -22.95 -18.77
C PRO A 411 -36.21 -23.44 -20.21
N GLY A 412 -35.98 -24.75 -20.37
CA GLY A 412 -35.72 -25.41 -21.65
C GLY A 412 -34.36 -25.11 -22.29
N ARG A 413 -33.48 -24.32 -21.66
CA ARG A 413 -32.14 -24.03 -22.18
C ARG A 413 -31.08 -24.94 -21.57
N GLU A 414 -30.16 -25.33 -22.44
CA GLU A 414 -28.98 -26.11 -22.09
C GLU A 414 -27.79 -25.20 -21.75
N VAL A 415 -27.02 -25.55 -20.72
CA VAL A 415 -25.75 -24.91 -20.35
C VAL A 415 -24.68 -25.96 -20.07
N ARG A 416 -23.41 -25.60 -20.24
CA ARG A 416 -22.28 -26.44 -19.83
C ARG A 416 -21.92 -26.16 -18.37
N LEU A 417 -21.85 -27.20 -17.56
CA LEU A 417 -21.18 -27.16 -16.27
C LEU A 417 -19.66 -27.29 -16.49
N ARG A 418 -18.88 -26.38 -15.92
CA ARG A 418 -17.42 -26.36 -16.03
C ARG A 418 -16.83 -27.73 -15.64
N TYR A 419 -15.97 -28.31 -16.49
CA TYR A 419 -15.35 -29.65 -16.37
C TYR A 419 -16.31 -30.86 -16.37
N ALA A 420 -17.62 -30.67 -16.37
CA ALA A 420 -18.59 -31.76 -16.21
C ALA A 420 -19.48 -31.92 -17.46
N TYR A 421 -20.80 -31.86 -17.28
CA TYR A 421 -21.79 -32.22 -18.30
C TYR A 421 -22.57 -31.01 -18.81
N PHE A 422 -23.35 -31.23 -19.87
CA PHE A 422 -24.43 -30.32 -20.24
C PHE A 422 -25.66 -30.62 -19.41
N ILE A 423 -26.32 -29.58 -18.93
CA ILE A 423 -27.59 -29.68 -18.20
C ILE A 423 -28.65 -28.80 -18.85
N THR A 424 -29.90 -29.26 -18.84
CA THR A 424 -31.08 -28.54 -19.32
C THR A 424 -32.04 -28.32 -18.17
N CYS A 425 -32.43 -27.06 -17.92
CA CYS A 425 -33.45 -26.73 -16.91
C CYS A 425 -34.84 -27.14 -17.40
N ARG A 426 -35.54 -27.99 -16.65
CA ARG A 426 -36.88 -28.51 -16.95
C ARG A 426 -37.95 -27.77 -16.16
N ASP A 427 -37.71 -27.55 -14.88
CA ASP A 427 -38.68 -26.95 -13.97
C ASP A 427 -38.01 -26.06 -12.93
N VAL A 428 -38.78 -25.14 -12.36
CA VAL A 428 -38.32 -24.10 -11.44
C VAL A 428 -39.20 -24.14 -10.20
N VAL A 429 -38.62 -24.52 -9.08
CA VAL A 429 -39.31 -24.50 -7.79
C VAL A 429 -39.11 -23.12 -7.16
N LYS A 430 -40.23 -22.51 -6.79
CA LYS A 430 -40.27 -21.21 -6.13
C LYS A 430 -40.76 -21.35 -4.70
N ASP A 431 -40.25 -20.47 -3.85
CA ASP A 431 -40.81 -20.26 -2.54
C ASP A 431 -42.25 -19.70 -2.66
N PRO A 432 -43.25 -20.33 -2.02
CA PRO A 432 -44.64 -19.91 -2.16
C PRO A 432 -44.95 -18.50 -1.63
N GLU A 433 -44.16 -17.98 -0.69
CA GLU A 433 -44.43 -16.69 -0.03
C GLU A 433 -43.72 -15.53 -0.73
N SER A 434 -42.42 -15.69 -1.01
CA SER A 434 -41.57 -14.66 -1.63
C SER A 434 -41.58 -14.71 -3.16
N GLY A 435 -41.97 -15.84 -3.75
CA GLY A 435 -41.86 -16.08 -5.19
C GLY A 435 -40.42 -16.25 -5.67
N GLU A 436 -39.43 -16.30 -4.77
CA GLU A 436 -38.03 -16.47 -5.13
C GLU A 436 -37.74 -17.89 -5.63
N VAL A 437 -36.82 -18.00 -6.59
CA VAL A 437 -36.33 -19.29 -7.06
C VAL A 437 -35.46 -19.93 -5.97
N VAL A 438 -35.87 -21.11 -5.51
CA VAL A 438 -35.17 -21.87 -4.47
C VAL A 438 -34.47 -23.10 -5.03
N GLU A 439 -35.02 -23.71 -6.08
CA GLU A 439 -34.45 -24.92 -6.68
C GLU A 439 -34.75 -25.01 -8.18
N LEU A 440 -33.80 -25.53 -8.94
CA LEU A 440 -33.93 -25.83 -10.36
C LEU A 440 -33.92 -27.35 -10.57
N ARG A 441 -34.92 -27.87 -11.28
CA ARG A 441 -34.95 -29.26 -11.71
C ARG A 441 -34.35 -29.34 -13.11
N CYS A 442 -33.28 -30.11 -13.24
CA CYS A 442 -32.52 -30.22 -14.49
C CYS A 442 -32.38 -31.67 -14.92
N THR A 443 -32.13 -31.89 -16.21
CA THR A 443 -31.62 -33.16 -16.73
C THR A 443 -30.21 -32.97 -17.29
N TYR A 444 -29.32 -33.94 -17.14
CA TYR A 444 -28.00 -33.94 -17.77
C TYR A 444 -27.92 -34.87 -18.97
N ASP A 445 -26.95 -34.64 -19.86
CA ASP A 445 -26.61 -35.55 -20.94
C ASP A 445 -25.34 -36.36 -20.59
N PRO A 446 -25.43 -37.70 -20.37
CA PRO A 446 -24.29 -38.55 -20.04
C PRO A 446 -23.19 -38.58 -21.11
N GLU A 447 -23.52 -38.34 -22.39
CA GLU A 447 -22.56 -38.37 -23.49
C GLU A 447 -21.67 -37.12 -23.52
N THR A 448 -21.97 -36.11 -22.68
CA THR A 448 -21.30 -34.80 -22.71
C THR A 448 -20.18 -34.62 -21.69
N ARG A 449 -19.65 -35.72 -21.15
CA ARG A 449 -18.59 -35.72 -20.12
C ARG A 449 -17.38 -34.89 -20.58
N GLY A 450 -16.86 -34.04 -19.69
CA GLY A 450 -15.77 -33.11 -20.01
C GLY A 450 -16.21 -31.87 -20.80
N GLY A 451 -17.51 -31.71 -21.05
CA GLY A 451 -18.09 -30.54 -21.69
C GLY A 451 -18.05 -30.55 -23.22
N TYR A 452 -17.94 -31.72 -23.85
CA TYR A 452 -17.96 -31.87 -25.32
C TYR A 452 -19.17 -32.72 -25.74
N ALA A 453 -19.87 -32.30 -26.79
CA ALA A 453 -21.04 -33.01 -27.31
C ALA A 453 -20.64 -33.86 -28.53
N PRO A 454 -20.77 -35.19 -28.49
CA PRO A 454 -20.44 -36.05 -29.63
C PRO A 454 -21.31 -35.80 -30.86
N ASP A 455 -22.54 -35.34 -30.64
CA ASP A 455 -23.52 -34.97 -31.67
C ASP A 455 -23.24 -33.61 -32.36
N GLY A 456 -22.18 -32.91 -31.95
CA GLY A 456 -21.76 -31.64 -32.50
C GLY A 456 -22.56 -30.42 -32.03
N ARG A 457 -23.51 -30.56 -31.09
CA ARG A 457 -24.31 -29.44 -30.62
C ARG A 457 -23.47 -28.46 -29.78
N LYS A 458 -23.62 -27.17 -30.08
CA LYS A 458 -22.83 -26.10 -29.46
C LYS A 458 -23.64 -25.37 -28.39
N VAL A 459 -23.30 -25.62 -27.14
CA VAL A 459 -23.79 -24.83 -26.01
C VAL A 459 -22.96 -23.54 -25.87
N ARG A 460 -23.63 -22.39 -25.77
CA ARG A 460 -22.98 -21.06 -25.79
C ARG A 460 -22.48 -20.57 -24.42
N GLY A 461 -22.98 -21.14 -23.32
CA GLY A 461 -22.62 -20.72 -21.97
C GLY A 461 -21.94 -21.82 -21.19
N THR A 462 -21.01 -21.43 -20.33
CA THR A 462 -20.41 -22.28 -19.31
C THR A 462 -20.54 -21.59 -17.95
N ILE A 463 -20.99 -22.34 -16.95
CA ILE A 463 -21.16 -21.87 -15.57
C ILE A 463 -20.37 -22.75 -14.62
N HIS A 464 -19.92 -22.17 -13.52
CA HIS A 464 -19.31 -22.91 -12.42
C HIS A 464 -20.40 -23.45 -11.49
N TRP A 465 -20.04 -24.43 -10.68
CA TRP A 465 -20.95 -25.17 -9.81
C TRP A 465 -20.14 -25.83 -8.69
N VAL A 466 -20.83 -26.28 -7.65
CA VAL A 466 -20.25 -27.13 -6.60
C VAL A 466 -21.24 -28.21 -6.19
N SER A 467 -20.78 -29.40 -5.79
CA SER A 467 -21.66 -30.45 -5.26
C SER A 467 -22.25 -30.04 -3.92
N ALA A 468 -23.57 -30.17 -3.74
CA ALA A 468 -24.25 -29.72 -2.54
C ALA A 468 -23.83 -30.51 -1.29
N ALA A 469 -23.56 -31.81 -1.43
CA ALA A 469 -23.19 -32.70 -0.33
C ALA A 469 -21.72 -32.55 0.11
N HIS A 470 -20.85 -32.02 -0.75
CA HIS A 470 -19.39 -31.96 -0.51
C HIS A 470 -18.85 -30.54 -0.41
N ALA A 471 -19.64 -29.52 -0.77
CA ALA A 471 -19.19 -28.14 -0.71
C ALA A 471 -18.95 -27.68 0.74
N VAL A 472 -17.91 -26.88 0.91
CA VAL A 472 -17.58 -26.23 2.18
C VAL A 472 -18.33 -24.91 2.25
N GLU A 473 -18.89 -24.61 3.43
CA GLU A 473 -19.49 -23.31 3.69
C GLU A 473 -18.42 -22.24 3.92
N ALA A 474 -18.59 -21.07 3.31
CA ALA A 474 -17.67 -19.95 3.48
C ALA A 474 -18.42 -18.63 3.72
N GLU A 475 -17.83 -17.79 4.55
CA GLU A 475 -18.10 -16.35 4.57
C GLU A 475 -17.22 -15.69 3.50
N VAL A 476 -17.83 -14.93 2.59
CA VAL A 476 -17.09 -14.25 1.52
C VAL A 476 -17.26 -12.74 1.65
N ARG A 477 -16.14 -12.03 1.78
CA ARG A 477 -16.10 -10.57 1.92
C ARG A 477 -15.74 -9.93 0.59
N LEU A 478 -16.69 -9.20 0.02
CA LEU A 478 -16.56 -8.51 -1.26
C LEU A 478 -16.21 -7.05 -1.03
N TYR A 479 -14.96 -6.68 -1.26
CA TYR A 479 -14.51 -5.30 -1.12
C TYR A 479 -14.73 -4.50 -2.41
N ASP A 480 -15.02 -3.22 -2.24
CA ASP A 480 -15.04 -2.17 -3.27
C ASP A 480 -14.15 -0.99 -2.80
N HIS A 481 -14.07 0.09 -3.59
CA HIS A 481 -13.36 1.30 -3.21
C HIS A 481 -13.88 1.86 -1.88
N LEU A 482 -12.98 2.29 -0.99
CA LEU A 482 -13.35 2.88 0.31
C LEU A 482 -14.07 4.23 0.15
N PHE A 483 -13.75 4.97 -0.93
CA PHE A 483 -14.37 6.25 -1.25
C PHE A 483 -15.06 6.20 -2.61
N THR A 484 -16.10 7.02 -2.76
CA THR A 484 -16.91 7.13 -3.98
C THR A 484 -16.38 8.16 -4.99
N LYS A 485 -15.54 9.11 -4.55
CA LYS A 485 -14.93 10.15 -5.39
C LYS A 485 -13.50 9.80 -5.80
N ILE A 486 -13.11 10.17 -7.02
CA ILE A 486 -11.73 10.01 -7.53
C ILE A 486 -10.73 10.69 -6.60
N ASN A 487 -11.02 11.93 -6.19
CA ASN A 487 -10.30 12.61 -5.13
C ASN A 487 -11.23 12.74 -3.90
N PRO A 488 -11.05 11.93 -2.84
CA PRO A 488 -11.87 12.03 -1.64
C PRO A 488 -11.74 13.38 -0.92
N GLU A 489 -10.63 14.09 -1.14
CA GLU A 489 -10.37 15.39 -0.53
C GLU A 489 -11.04 16.56 -1.28
N ASP A 490 -11.60 16.30 -2.46
CA ASP A 490 -12.34 17.28 -3.25
C ASP A 490 -13.80 17.33 -2.78
N VAL A 491 -14.00 18.02 -1.67
CA VAL A 491 -15.30 18.25 -1.03
C VAL A 491 -15.61 19.75 -1.08
N GLY A 492 -16.88 20.09 -1.33
CA GLY A 492 -17.32 21.49 -1.40
C GLY A 492 -17.16 22.21 -0.05
N GLU A 493 -17.43 23.52 -0.02
CA GLU A 493 -17.33 24.32 1.22
C GLU A 493 -18.09 23.66 2.37
N GLY A 494 -17.38 23.43 3.48
CA GLY A 494 -17.92 22.83 4.71
C GLY A 494 -18.04 21.31 4.71
N GLY A 495 -17.68 20.61 3.62
CA GLY A 495 -17.67 19.15 3.58
C GLY A 495 -16.39 18.53 4.16
N GLU A 496 -16.49 17.28 4.60
CA GLU A 496 -15.37 16.47 5.08
C GLU A 496 -15.08 15.31 4.12
N TYR A 497 -13.83 14.86 4.03
CA TYR A 497 -13.47 13.74 3.14
C TYR A 497 -14.21 12.43 3.50
N THR A 498 -14.65 12.30 4.75
CA THR A 498 -15.48 11.20 5.26
C THR A 498 -16.87 11.17 4.62
N ASP A 499 -17.39 12.30 4.14
CA ASP A 499 -18.66 12.36 3.38
C ASP A 499 -18.57 11.57 2.06
N ALA A 500 -17.35 11.34 1.54
CA ALA A 500 -17.12 10.56 0.34
C ALA A 500 -16.99 9.05 0.61
N LEU A 501 -17.12 8.57 1.85
CA LEU A 501 -17.03 7.14 2.18
C LEU A 501 -18.08 6.34 1.42
N ASN A 502 -17.68 5.16 0.93
CA ASN A 502 -18.56 4.26 0.21
C ASN A 502 -19.24 3.29 1.20
N PRO A 503 -20.57 3.40 1.42
CA PRO A 503 -21.29 2.48 2.30
C PRO A 503 -21.31 1.04 1.75
N ALA A 504 -21.07 0.86 0.44
CA ALA A 504 -20.94 -0.44 -0.21
C ALA A 504 -19.47 -0.91 -0.34
N SER A 505 -18.53 -0.32 0.41
CA SER A 505 -17.11 -0.70 0.37
C SER A 505 -16.84 -2.13 0.85
N LEU A 506 -17.78 -2.74 1.57
CA LEU A 506 -17.74 -4.14 2.01
C LEU A 506 -19.15 -4.74 1.97
N ASP A 507 -19.32 -5.82 1.20
CA ASP A 507 -20.48 -6.70 1.21
C ASP A 507 -20.06 -8.08 1.74
N THR A 508 -20.61 -8.49 2.88
CA THR A 508 -20.28 -9.78 3.52
C THR A 508 -21.38 -10.79 3.24
N LEU A 509 -21.05 -11.82 2.49
CA LEU A 509 -21.95 -12.90 2.12
C LEU A 509 -21.75 -14.09 3.06
N SER A 510 -22.85 -14.60 3.60
CA SER A 510 -22.91 -15.87 4.34
C SER A 510 -23.55 -16.96 3.49
N GLY A 511 -23.30 -18.23 3.86
CA GLY A 511 -23.85 -19.38 3.15
C GLY A 511 -23.28 -19.62 1.75
N CYS A 512 -22.13 -19.00 1.40
CA CYS A 512 -21.44 -19.31 0.15
C CYS A 512 -20.96 -20.76 0.17
N ARG A 513 -20.89 -21.38 -1.02
CA ARG A 513 -20.50 -22.79 -1.18
C ARG A 513 -19.28 -22.89 -2.07
N VAL A 514 -18.17 -23.39 -1.55
CA VAL A 514 -16.91 -23.56 -2.29
C VAL A 514 -16.54 -25.04 -2.42
N GLU A 515 -15.68 -25.36 -3.38
CA GLU A 515 -15.15 -26.72 -3.53
C GLU A 515 -14.49 -27.26 -2.24
N PRO A 516 -14.54 -28.59 -2.00
CA PRO A 516 -13.91 -29.22 -0.83
C PRO A 516 -12.40 -29.04 -0.76
N SER A 517 -11.74 -28.76 -1.89
CA SER A 517 -10.30 -28.50 -1.97
C SER A 517 -9.85 -27.26 -1.17
N LEU A 518 -10.78 -26.39 -0.74
CA LEU A 518 -10.50 -25.23 0.10
C LEU A 518 -10.59 -25.55 1.61
N ALA A 519 -11.04 -26.76 1.98
CA ALA A 519 -11.07 -27.17 3.39
C ALA A 519 -9.65 -27.13 3.97
N GLY A 520 -9.46 -26.37 5.05
CA GLY A 520 -8.16 -26.24 5.71
C GLY A 520 -7.10 -25.46 4.92
N ALA A 521 -7.48 -24.71 3.88
CA ALA A 521 -6.57 -23.81 3.18
C ALA A 521 -5.96 -22.79 4.17
N PRO A 522 -4.62 -22.62 4.20
CA PRO A 522 -4.00 -21.72 5.16
C PRO A 522 -4.30 -20.25 4.85
N ALA A 523 -4.30 -19.41 5.88
CA ALA A 523 -4.46 -17.98 5.73
C ALA A 523 -3.40 -17.40 4.77
N GLY A 524 -3.82 -16.51 3.88
CA GLY A 524 -2.96 -15.95 2.83
C GLY A 524 -2.89 -16.79 1.55
N SER A 525 -3.47 -18.00 1.50
CA SER A 525 -3.63 -18.77 0.27
C SER A 525 -4.55 -18.07 -0.72
N ARG A 526 -4.18 -18.07 -1.99
CA ARG A 526 -4.83 -17.29 -3.05
C ARG A 526 -5.39 -18.20 -4.14
N TYR A 527 -6.61 -17.90 -4.55
CA TYR A 527 -7.37 -18.69 -5.53
C TYR A 527 -8.07 -17.76 -6.52
N GLN A 528 -8.25 -18.22 -7.75
CA GLN A 528 -9.22 -17.63 -8.65
C GLN A 528 -10.52 -18.40 -8.53
N PHE A 529 -11.58 -17.76 -8.04
CA PHE A 529 -12.92 -18.34 -8.13
C PHE A 529 -13.42 -18.11 -9.56
N GLU A 530 -13.61 -19.20 -10.30
CA GLU A 530 -14.00 -19.17 -11.70
C GLU A 530 -15.18 -18.22 -11.92
N ARG A 531 -15.02 -17.30 -12.88
CA ARG A 531 -16.01 -16.27 -13.25
C ARG A 531 -16.32 -15.20 -12.19
N GLN A 532 -15.81 -15.30 -10.96
CA GLN A 532 -16.07 -14.36 -9.87
C GLN A 532 -14.94 -13.35 -9.66
N GLY A 533 -13.71 -13.82 -9.51
CA GLY A 533 -12.60 -12.95 -9.12
C GLY A 533 -11.41 -13.72 -8.54
N TYR A 534 -10.45 -12.98 -8.03
CA TYR A 534 -9.38 -13.53 -7.20
C TYR A 534 -9.68 -13.31 -5.73
N PHE A 535 -9.34 -14.30 -4.94
CA PHE A 535 -9.73 -14.43 -3.55
C PHE A 535 -8.55 -14.90 -2.70
N CYS A 536 -8.56 -14.52 -1.43
CA CYS A 536 -7.54 -14.89 -0.46
C CYS A 536 -8.21 -15.36 0.84
N VAL A 537 -7.72 -16.45 1.42
CA VAL A 537 -8.16 -16.92 2.74
C VAL A 537 -7.73 -15.89 3.79
N ASP A 538 -8.68 -15.38 4.57
CA ASP A 538 -8.42 -14.37 5.61
C ASP A 538 -7.94 -15.03 6.90
N ALA A 539 -7.17 -14.28 7.70
CA ALA A 539 -6.69 -14.71 9.00
C ALA A 539 -7.81 -14.96 10.03
N ASP A 540 -9.01 -14.41 9.81
CA ASP A 540 -10.21 -14.69 10.61
C ASP A 540 -10.77 -16.12 10.39
N SER A 541 -10.21 -16.89 9.44
CA SER A 541 -10.59 -18.28 9.24
C SER A 541 -10.19 -19.15 10.44
N ALA A 542 -11.05 -20.09 10.81
CA ALA A 542 -10.85 -21.03 11.91
C ALA A 542 -11.36 -22.42 11.52
N GLU A 543 -11.12 -23.42 12.36
CA GLU A 543 -11.67 -24.76 12.15
C GLU A 543 -13.20 -24.70 12.02
N GLY A 544 -13.73 -25.26 10.93
CA GLY A 544 -15.16 -25.22 10.60
C GLY A 544 -15.70 -23.87 10.12
N ARG A 545 -14.87 -22.82 10.04
CA ARG A 545 -15.25 -21.49 9.54
C ARG A 545 -14.24 -20.96 8.54
N LEU A 546 -14.55 -21.05 7.25
CA LEU A 546 -13.74 -20.48 6.18
C LEU A 546 -14.17 -19.03 5.90
N VAL A 547 -13.23 -18.09 5.98
CA VAL A 547 -13.43 -16.67 5.63
C VAL A 547 -12.55 -16.31 4.44
N VAL A 548 -13.15 -15.76 3.39
CA VAL A 548 -12.43 -15.47 2.15
C VAL A 548 -12.66 -14.03 1.70
N ASN A 549 -11.58 -13.30 1.49
CA ASN A 549 -11.57 -11.93 0.99
C ASN A 549 -11.49 -11.93 -0.55
N ARG A 550 -12.33 -11.12 -1.22
CA ARG A 550 -12.12 -10.83 -2.64
C ARG A 550 -10.97 -9.85 -2.80
N THR A 551 -9.87 -10.31 -3.38
CA THR A 551 -8.69 -9.49 -3.68
C THR A 551 -8.98 -8.49 -4.79
N VAL A 552 -9.48 -8.96 -5.92
CA VAL A 552 -9.82 -8.15 -7.09
C VAL A 552 -10.80 -8.90 -8.01
N THR A 553 -11.64 -8.18 -8.74
CA THR A 553 -12.53 -8.77 -9.75
C THR A 553 -11.75 -9.23 -11.00
N LEU A 554 -12.34 -10.09 -11.84
CA LEU A 554 -11.67 -10.59 -13.05
C LEU A 554 -11.47 -9.52 -14.13
N ARG A 555 -12.29 -8.47 -14.12
CA ARG A 555 -12.28 -7.39 -15.10
C ARG A 555 -12.64 -6.10 -14.41
N ASP A 556 -12.07 -5.01 -14.90
CA ASP A 556 -12.39 -3.68 -14.44
C ASP A 556 -13.87 -3.33 -14.70
N THR A 557 -14.64 -3.23 -13.64
CA THR A 557 -16.03 -2.79 -13.64
C THR A 557 -16.15 -1.27 -13.67
N TRP A 558 -15.18 -0.56 -13.09
CA TRP A 558 -15.18 0.89 -12.94
C TRP A 558 -14.78 1.60 -14.25
N ALA A 559 -13.81 1.09 -15.00
CA ALA A 559 -13.48 1.63 -16.33
C ALA A 559 -14.67 1.55 -17.31
N LYS A 560 -15.65 0.66 -17.08
CA LYS A 560 -16.91 0.65 -17.83
C LYS A 560 -17.89 1.70 -17.34
N ILE A 561 -17.98 1.93 -16.03
CA ILE A 561 -18.84 2.92 -15.41
C ILE A 561 -18.34 4.34 -15.75
N GLU A 562 -17.04 4.61 -15.62
CA GLU A 562 -16.40 5.87 -16.01
C GLU A 562 -16.59 6.16 -17.50
N LYS A 563 -16.43 5.15 -18.38
CA LYS A 563 -16.73 5.32 -19.81
C LYS A 563 -18.21 5.56 -20.11
N ALA A 564 -19.11 5.08 -19.26
CA ALA A 564 -20.55 5.35 -19.40
C ALA A 564 -20.90 6.75 -18.90
N GLN A 565 -20.30 7.19 -17.79
CA GLN A 565 -20.49 8.52 -17.20
C GLN A 565 -19.83 9.64 -18.00
N ALA A 566 -18.66 9.40 -18.63
CA ALA A 566 -18.03 10.37 -19.53
C ALA A 566 -18.77 10.52 -20.88
N ARG A 567 -19.76 9.66 -21.15
CA ARG A 567 -20.61 9.69 -22.35
C ARG A 567 -22.03 10.20 -22.07
N SER A 568 -22.38 10.40 -20.80
CA SER A 568 -23.62 11.03 -20.34
C SER A 568 -23.34 12.47 -19.94
#